data_AF-A0ABD4XJ32-F1
#
_entry.id   AF-A0ABD4XJ32-F1
#
_cell.length_a   1.000
_cell.length_b   1.000
_cell.length_c   1.000
_cell.angle_alpha   90.00
_cell.angle_beta   90.00
_cell.angle_gamma   90.00
#
_symmetry.space_group_name_H-M   'P 1'
#
loop_
_entity.id
_entity.type
_entity.pdbx_description
1 polymer ?
#
loop_
_entity_poly.entity_id
_entity_poly.type
_entity_poly.pdbx_seq_one_letter_code
_entity_poly.pdbx_strand_id
1 'polypeptide(L)'
;MGIKKINDYVLSEHAQDRLLERFKTTKSNWNAWLSNFNKNAELKRIEKHRGQEAEIWHSGEVGMVIEPATKNIVTVYHIYGKDFPESLKVDLRNTALRLQDKAEMAFKERTKALANQLAYRDVEANETEQVISQMVQAKTEYNTYCDGLFALANSGKMEK
;
A
#
# COMPACT_ATOMS: atom_id res chain seq x y z
N MET A 1 6.63 -15.79 -19.72
CA MET A 1 5.49 -16.68 -20.01
C MET A 1 4.77 -16.91 -18.69
N GLY A 2 3.48 -16.59 -18.58
CA GLY A 2 2.72 -16.78 -17.35
C GLY A 2 2.24 -18.23 -17.15
N ILE A 3 1.61 -18.48 -16.01
CA ILE A 3 1.01 -19.75 -15.60
C ILE A 3 -0.17 -20.07 -16.52
N LYS A 4 -0.17 -21.27 -17.12
CA LYS A 4 -1.26 -21.70 -18.00
C LYS A 4 -2.52 -21.99 -17.18
N LYS A 5 -3.64 -21.41 -17.60
CA LYS A 5 -4.98 -21.61 -16.99
C LYS A 5 -4.97 -21.42 -15.47
N ILE A 6 -4.35 -20.34 -15.00
CA ILE A 6 -4.25 -20.03 -13.56
C ILE A 6 -5.60 -20.03 -12.83
N ASN A 7 -6.68 -19.65 -13.50
CA ASN A 7 -8.03 -19.62 -12.91
C ASN A 7 -8.63 -21.02 -12.68
N ASP A 8 -8.02 -22.08 -13.22
CA ASP A 8 -8.40 -23.48 -12.94
C ASP A 8 -7.78 -24.00 -11.63
N TYR A 9 -6.88 -23.22 -11.01
CA TYR A 9 -6.19 -23.64 -9.80
C TYR A 9 -7.03 -23.33 -8.56
N VAL A 10 -6.96 -24.23 -7.58
CA VAL A 10 -7.64 -24.08 -6.29
C VAL A 10 -6.69 -23.40 -5.30
N LEU A 11 -7.18 -22.36 -4.62
CA LEU A 11 -6.45 -21.73 -3.51
C LEU A 11 -6.57 -22.58 -2.26
N SER A 12 -5.44 -23.01 -1.69
CA SER A 12 -5.42 -23.65 -0.37
C SER A 12 -5.98 -22.71 0.71
N GLU A 13 -6.49 -23.23 1.82
CA GLU A 13 -6.96 -22.39 2.95
C GLU A 13 -5.91 -21.35 3.36
N HIS A 14 -4.64 -21.77 3.43
CA HIS A 14 -3.54 -20.86 3.75
C HIS A 14 -3.37 -19.73 2.72
N ALA A 15 -3.50 -20.03 1.42
CA ALA A 15 -3.43 -19.01 0.38
C ALA A 15 -4.63 -18.03 0.46
N GLN A 16 -5.82 -18.53 0.80
CA GLN A 16 -7.01 -17.70 1.00
C GLN A 16 -6.81 -16.71 2.15
N ASP A 17 -6.29 -17.18 3.28
CA ASP A 17 -5.98 -16.33 4.44
C ASP A 17 -4.97 -15.24 4.06
N ARG A 18 -3.92 -15.60 3.31
CA ARG A 18 -2.91 -14.63 2.86
C ARG A 18 -3.47 -13.56 1.91
N LEU A 19 -4.35 -13.95 0.99
CA LEU A 19 -5.04 -13.00 0.11
C LEU A 19 -5.88 -12.00 0.91
N LEU A 20 -6.58 -12.47 1.95
CA LEU A 20 -7.39 -11.60 2.80
C LEU A 20 -6.54 -10.70 3.70
N GLU A 21 -5.61 -11.28 4.47
CA GLU A 21 -4.83 -10.58 5.47
C GLU A 21 -3.88 -9.55 4.85
N ARG A 22 -3.12 -9.96 3.82
CA ARG A 22 -2.00 -9.20 3.28
C ARG A 22 -2.41 -8.36 2.07
N PHE A 23 -3.21 -8.95 1.19
CA PHE A 23 -3.60 -8.31 -0.08
C PHE A 23 -5.02 -7.73 -0.05
N LYS A 24 -5.71 -7.79 1.10
CA LYS A 24 -7.09 -7.29 1.30
C LYS A 24 -8.06 -7.73 0.21
N THR A 25 -7.85 -8.94 -0.33
CA THR A 25 -8.63 -9.48 -1.46
C THR A 25 -9.64 -10.50 -0.95
N THR A 26 -10.92 -10.23 -1.21
CA THR A 26 -12.03 -11.12 -0.86
C THR A 26 -12.29 -12.19 -1.94
N LYS A 27 -13.04 -13.24 -1.58
CA LYS A 27 -13.41 -14.38 -2.45
C LYS A 27 -13.91 -13.98 -3.85
N SER A 28 -14.76 -12.96 -3.94
CA SER A 28 -15.32 -12.49 -5.21
C SER A 28 -14.27 -11.94 -6.18
N ASN A 29 -13.09 -11.55 -5.69
CA ASN A 29 -12.05 -10.89 -6.47
C ASN A 29 -10.84 -11.78 -6.79
N TRP A 30 -10.82 -13.04 -6.35
CA TRP A 30 -9.67 -13.93 -6.54
C TRP A 30 -9.31 -14.16 -8.00
N ASN A 31 -10.29 -14.41 -8.87
CA ASN A 31 -10.03 -14.63 -10.30
C ASN A 31 -9.42 -13.40 -10.98
N ALA A 32 -9.90 -12.20 -10.62
CA ALA A 32 -9.34 -10.94 -11.12
C ALA A 32 -7.91 -10.74 -10.61
N TRP A 33 -7.66 -11.05 -9.33
CA TRP A 33 -6.34 -10.97 -8.72
C TRP A 33 -5.34 -11.94 -9.38
N LEU A 34 -5.71 -13.21 -9.55
CA LEU A 34 -4.89 -14.23 -10.21
C LEU A 34 -4.61 -13.85 -11.66
N SER A 35 -5.61 -13.36 -12.38
CA SER A 35 -5.43 -12.89 -13.76
C SER A 35 -4.45 -11.70 -13.84
N ASN A 36 -4.52 -10.77 -12.87
CA ASN A 36 -3.58 -9.65 -12.79
C ASN A 36 -2.17 -10.08 -12.44
N PHE A 37 -2.01 -10.95 -11.44
CA PHE A 37 -0.73 -11.58 -11.10
C PHE A 37 -0.10 -12.24 -12.34
N ASN A 38 -0.91 -12.96 -13.12
CA ASN A 38 -0.42 -13.73 -14.25
C ASN A 38 0.04 -12.91 -15.46
N LYS A 39 -0.30 -11.60 -15.53
CA LYS A 39 0.10 -10.72 -16.65
C LYS A 39 1.61 -10.63 -16.80
N ASN A 40 2.31 -10.51 -15.68
CA ASN A 40 3.76 -10.33 -15.62
C ASN A 40 4.45 -11.44 -14.80
N ALA A 41 3.79 -12.59 -14.65
CA ALA A 41 4.32 -13.69 -13.86
C ALA A 41 5.53 -14.33 -14.55
N GLU A 42 6.59 -14.51 -13.78
CA GLU A 42 7.84 -15.16 -14.16
C GLU A 42 8.14 -16.31 -13.21
N LEU A 43 8.43 -17.48 -13.77
CA LEU A 43 8.92 -18.62 -13.00
C LEU A 43 10.33 -18.31 -12.50
N LYS A 44 10.53 -18.35 -11.18
CA LYS A 44 11.84 -18.10 -10.56
C LYS A 44 12.57 -19.38 -10.19
N ARG A 45 11.85 -20.35 -9.62
CA ARG A 45 12.45 -21.62 -9.20
C ARG A 45 11.41 -22.73 -9.16
N ILE A 46 11.90 -23.97 -9.26
CA ILE A 46 11.13 -25.19 -9.05
C ILE A 46 11.78 -25.91 -7.86
N GLU A 47 10.98 -26.27 -6.87
CA GLU A 47 11.44 -26.95 -5.64
C GLU A 47 10.59 -28.18 -5.38
N LYS A 48 11.15 -29.17 -4.67
CA LYS A 48 10.35 -30.28 -4.15
C LYS A 48 9.77 -29.90 -2.80
N HIS A 49 8.45 -29.83 -2.72
CA HIS A 49 7.71 -29.61 -1.49
C HIS A 49 6.85 -30.83 -1.20
N ARG A 50 7.05 -31.47 -0.03
CA ARG A 50 6.30 -32.68 0.39
C ARG A 50 6.28 -33.82 -0.65
N GLY A 51 7.37 -33.99 -1.39
CA GLY A 51 7.49 -35.03 -2.42
C GLY A 51 6.83 -34.68 -3.77
N GLN A 52 6.21 -33.50 -3.90
CA GLN A 52 5.66 -32.98 -5.15
C GLN A 52 6.50 -31.81 -5.68
N GLU A 53 6.52 -31.61 -6.99
CA GLU A 53 7.14 -30.43 -7.59
C GLU A 53 6.25 -29.20 -7.36
N ALA A 54 6.82 -28.18 -6.73
CA ALA A 54 6.22 -26.89 -6.52
C ALA A 54 6.98 -25.84 -7.35
N GLU A 55 6.22 -25.04 -8.09
CA GLU A 55 6.73 -23.94 -8.87
C GLU A 55 6.53 -22.62 -8.12
N ILE A 56 7.55 -21.77 -8.16
CA ILE A 56 7.56 -20.49 -7.47
C ILE A 56 7.63 -19.38 -8.50
N TRP A 57 6.55 -18.61 -8.56
CA TRP A 57 6.26 -17.60 -9.54
C TRP A 57 6.25 -16.23 -8.91
N HIS A 58 6.86 -15.24 -9.56
CA HIS A 58 6.88 -13.85 -9.10
C HIS A 58 6.21 -12.94 -10.14
N SER A 59 5.45 -11.95 -9.68
CA SER A 59 4.94 -10.84 -10.49
C SER A 59 5.11 -9.55 -9.71
N GLY A 60 6.10 -8.73 -10.12
CA GLY A 60 6.48 -7.52 -9.38
C GLY A 60 6.99 -7.88 -7.98
N GLU A 61 6.30 -7.39 -6.95
CA GLU A 61 6.65 -7.61 -5.53
C GLU A 61 5.92 -8.79 -4.89
N VAL A 62 5.15 -9.55 -5.68
CA VAL A 62 4.31 -10.64 -5.20
C VAL A 62 4.87 -11.97 -5.67
N GLY A 63 4.99 -12.92 -4.74
CA GLY A 63 5.34 -14.31 -4.98
C GLY A 63 4.14 -15.23 -4.77
N MET A 64 4.08 -16.30 -5.54
CA MET A 64 3.07 -17.35 -5.44
C MET A 64 3.74 -18.71 -5.60
N VAL A 65 3.34 -19.66 -4.77
CA VAL A 65 3.78 -21.05 -4.84
C VAL A 65 2.63 -21.89 -5.33
N ILE A 66 2.86 -22.66 -6.39
CA ILE A 66 1.85 -23.55 -6.98
C ILE A 66 2.38 -24.98 -7.07
N GLU A 67 1.48 -25.94 -6.93
CA GLU A 67 1.71 -27.36 -7.21
C GLU A 67 0.97 -27.68 -8.53
N PRO A 68 1.67 -27.75 -9.68
CA PRO A 68 1.03 -27.88 -10.98
C PRO A 68 0.29 -29.21 -11.14
N ALA A 69 0.81 -30.29 -10.54
CA ALA A 69 0.25 -31.63 -10.63
C ALA A 69 -1.16 -31.73 -10.02
N THR A 70 -1.39 -31.02 -8.91
CA THR A 70 -2.67 -30.99 -8.19
C THR A 70 -3.51 -29.76 -8.53
N LYS A 71 -2.99 -28.85 -9.37
CA LYS A 71 -3.55 -27.53 -9.65
C LYS A 71 -3.88 -26.75 -8.37
N ASN A 72 -2.97 -26.78 -7.41
CA ASN A 72 -3.16 -26.16 -6.11
C ASN A 72 -2.25 -24.93 -5.96
N ILE A 73 -2.79 -23.80 -5.51
CA ILE A 73 -2.02 -22.63 -5.09
C ILE A 73 -1.80 -22.75 -3.59
N VAL A 74 -0.57 -23.04 -3.20
CA VAL A 74 -0.20 -23.36 -1.82
C VAL A 74 -0.17 -22.09 -0.97
N THR A 75 0.42 -21.01 -1.47
CA THR A 75 0.51 -19.74 -0.73
C THR A 75 0.80 -18.56 -1.66
N VAL A 76 0.52 -17.36 -1.17
CA VAL A 76 0.90 -16.07 -1.79
C VAL A 76 1.60 -15.20 -0.75
N TYR A 77 2.60 -14.43 -1.17
CA TYR A 77 3.44 -13.64 -0.27
C TYR A 77 4.02 -12.41 -0.96
N HIS A 78 4.45 -11.43 -0.17
CA HIS A 78 5.30 -10.35 -0.67
C HIS A 78 6.75 -10.85 -0.74
N ILE A 79 7.40 -10.71 -1.89
CA ILE A 79 8.79 -11.14 -2.11
C ILE A 79 9.72 -10.46 -1.11
N TYR A 80 9.41 -9.21 -0.74
CA TYR A 80 10.18 -8.41 0.21
C TYR A 80 9.85 -8.69 1.68
N GLY A 81 9.03 -9.71 1.99
CA GLY A 81 8.85 -10.31 3.33
C GLY A 81 9.14 -9.40 4.53
N LYS A 82 10.08 -9.83 5.40
CA LYS A 82 10.73 -9.02 6.44
C LYS A 82 12.00 -8.30 5.94
N ASP A 83 12.48 -8.69 4.77
CA ASP A 83 13.71 -8.19 4.14
C ASP A 83 13.38 -7.12 3.09
N PHE A 84 12.59 -6.12 3.50
CA PHE A 84 12.35 -4.98 2.62
C PHE A 84 13.69 -4.26 2.40
N PRO A 85 14.15 -4.10 1.14
CA PRO A 85 15.49 -3.60 0.85
C PRO A 85 15.72 -2.26 1.54
N GLU A 86 16.86 -2.12 2.22
CA GLU A 86 17.17 -0.89 2.97
C GLU A 86 17.21 0.33 2.05
N SER A 87 17.65 0.15 0.80
CA SER A 87 17.58 1.18 -0.25
C SER A 87 16.15 1.66 -0.50
N LEU A 88 15.18 0.75 -0.61
CA LEU A 88 13.77 1.10 -0.79
C LEU A 88 13.18 1.74 0.47
N LYS A 89 13.63 1.36 1.69
CA LYS A 89 13.20 2.05 2.93
C LYS A 89 13.66 3.50 2.93
N VAL A 90 14.92 3.72 2.53
CA VAL A 90 15.51 5.06 2.40
C VAL A 90 14.76 5.88 1.35
N ASP A 91 14.44 5.29 0.19
CA ASP A 91 13.68 5.96 -0.87
C ASP A 91 12.25 6.31 -0.45
N LEU A 92 11.57 5.40 0.25
CA LEU A 92 10.25 5.65 0.83
C LEU A 92 10.31 6.77 1.87
N ARG A 93 11.30 6.75 2.77
CA ARG A 93 11.50 7.79 3.77
C ARG A 93 11.77 9.15 3.12
N ASN A 94 12.66 9.22 2.14
CA ASN A 94 12.96 10.45 1.41
C ASN A 94 11.74 10.97 0.66
N THR A 95 10.91 10.08 0.11
CA THR A 95 9.66 10.44 -0.54
C THR A 95 8.63 10.97 0.46
N ALA A 96 8.49 10.34 1.62
CA ALA A 96 7.63 10.82 2.69
C ALA A 96 8.04 12.21 3.18
N LEU A 97 9.34 12.46 3.37
CA LEU A 97 9.86 13.78 3.76
C LEU A 97 9.55 14.85 2.70
N ARG A 98 9.81 14.57 1.40
CA ARG A 98 9.46 15.51 0.32
C ARG A 98 7.97 15.82 0.25
N LEU A 99 7.11 14.83 0.50
CA LEU A 99 5.67 15.02 0.53
C LEU A 99 5.23 15.86 1.74
N GLN A 100 5.90 15.67 2.89
CA GLN A 100 5.69 16.48 4.08
C GLN A 100 6.04 17.95 3.83
N ASP A 101 7.22 18.24 3.25
CA ASP A 101 7.64 19.60 2.89
C ASP A 101 6.63 20.26 1.95
N LYS A 102 6.15 19.52 0.95
CA LYS A 102 5.14 20.00 0.01
C LYS A 102 3.81 20.31 0.71
N ALA A 103 3.38 19.44 1.63
CA ALA A 103 2.17 19.66 2.42
C ALA A 103 2.31 20.87 3.36
N GLU A 104 3.49 21.08 3.95
CA GLU A 104 3.76 22.23 4.80
C GLU A 104 3.69 23.55 4.00
N MET A 105 4.29 23.59 2.80
CA MET A 105 4.17 24.76 1.92
C MET A 105 2.71 25.06 1.55
N ALA A 106 1.95 24.05 1.13
CA ALA A 106 0.54 24.21 0.78
C ALA A 106 -0.30 24.67 1.99
N PHE A 107 -0.03 24.15 3.18
CA PHE A 107 -0.68 24.59 4.41
C PHE A 107 -0.35 26.05 4.75
N LYS A 108 0.92 26.46 4.63
CA LYS A 108 1.34 27.86 4.84
C LYS A 108 0.68 28.81 3.86
N GLU A 109 0.57 28.45 2.59
CA GLU A 109 -0.11 29.27 1.58
C GLU A 109 -1.60 29.40 1.87
N ARG A 110 -2.29 28.28 2.17
CA ARG A 110 -3.72 28.27 2.51
C ARG A 110 -4.02 29.10 3.76
N THR A 111 -3.20 28.95 4.81
CA THR A 111 -3.37 29.72 6.05
C THR A 111 -3.06 31.21 5.87
N LYS A 112 -2.05 31.57 5.08
CA LYS A 112 -1.77 32.97 4.72
C LYS A 112 -2.94 33.61 3.96
N ALA A 113 -3.57 32.88 3.03
CA ALA A 113 -4.74 33.38 2.31
C ALA A 113 -5.93 33.64 3.26
N LEU A 114 -6.20 32.71 4.18
CA LEU A 114 -7.27 32.86 5.18
C LEU A 114 -6.97 34.01 6.16
N ALA A 115 -5.73 34.14 6.62
CA ALA A 115 -5.32 35.26 7.48
C ALA A 115 -5.45 36.62 6.79
N ASN A 116 -5.10 36.71 5.49
CA ASN A 116 -5.28 37.93 4.71
C ASN A 116 -6.77 38.30 4.55
N GLN A 117 -7.68 37.33 4.47
CA GLN A 117 -9.12 37.61 4.43
C GLN A 117 -9.60 38.30 5.71
N LEU A 118 -9.07 37.89 6.87
CA LEU A 118 -9.39 38.51 8.17
C LEU A 118 -8.75 39.90 8.35
N ALA A 119 -7.55 40.12 7.80
CA ALA A 119 -6.79 41.35 8.02
C ALA A 119 -7.24 42.54 7.13
N TYR A 120 -7.83 42.28 5.96
CA TYR A 120 -8.08 43.32 4.93
C TYR A 120 -9.55 43.50 4.55
N ARG A 121 -10.48 42.85 5.25
CA ARG A 121 -11.93 43.05 5.06
C ARG A 121 -12.53 43.46 6.40
N ASP A 122 -13.53 44.36 6.38
CA ASP A 122 -14.48 44.48 7.48
C ASP A 122 -15.35 43.20 7.47
N VAL A 123 -14.78 42.12 8.01
CA VAL A 123 -15.40 40.79 8.01
C VAL A 123 -16.46 40.76 9.11
N GLU A 124 -17.69 40.39 8.78
CA GLU A 124 -18.74 40.21 9.78
C GLU A 124 -18.38 39.09 10.78
N ALA A 125 -18.94 39.11 11.99
CA ALA A 125 -18.63 38.12 13.03
C ALA A 125 -18.86 36.67 12.56
N ASN A 126 -19.94 36.42 11.81
CA ASN A 126 -20.27 35.10 11.26
C ASN A 126 -19.24 34.63 10.21
N GLU A 127 -18.75 35.54 9.38
CA GLU A 127 -17.71 35.24 8.38
C GLU A 127 -16.36 34.97 9.06
N THR A 128 -16.08 35.67 10.16
CA THR A 128 -14.87 35.44 10.98
C THR A 128 -14.88 34.04 11.61
N GLU A 129 -16.01 33.62 12.19
CA GLU A 129 -16.18 32.25 12.73
C GLU A 129 -16.00 31.18 11.66
N GLN A 130 -16.53 31.43 10.45
CA GLN A 130 -16.38 30.51 9.32
C GLN A 130 -14.91 30.37 8.89
N VAL A 131 -14.17 31.47 8.78
CA VAL A 131 -12.74 31.43 8.42
C VAL A 131 -11.91 30.73 9.49
N ILE A 132 -12.19 30.95 10.78
CA ILE A 132 -11.53 30.25 11.88
C ILE A 132 -11.80 28.74 11.80
N SER A 133 -13.04 28.34 11.54
CA SER A 133 -13.40 26.92 11.36
C SER A 133 -12.64 26.27 10.21
N GLN A 134 -12.50 26.96 9.07
CA GLN A 134 -11.71 26.50 7.93
C GLN A 134 -10.22 26.36 8.25
N MET A 135 -9.65 27.27 9.06
CA MET A 135 -8.25 27.16 9.53
C MET A 135 -8.07 25.94 10.44
N VAL A 136 -9.00 25.68 11.35
CA VAL A 136 -8.98 24.50 12.23
C VAL A 136 -9.07 23.21 11.41
N GLN A 137 -9.98 23.15 10.43
CA GLN A 137 -10.10 22.00 9.54
C GLN A 137 -8.81 21.76 8.73
N ALA A 138 -8.23 22.81 8.14
CA ALA A 138 -6.99 22.71 7.37
C ALA A 138 -5.83 22.18 8.23
N LYS A 139 -5.77 22.56 9.50
CA LYS A 139 -4.76 22.05 10.45
C LYS A 139 -4.97 20.56 10.75
N THR A 140 -6.21 20.14 10.96
CA THR A 140 -6.54 18.72 11.19
C THR A 140 -6.18 17.87 9.97
N GLU A 141 -6.56 18.30 8.77
CA GLU A 141 -6.21 17.63 7.51
C GLU A 141 -4.69 17.48 7.33
N TYR A 142 -3.94 18.56 7.59
CA TYR A 142 -2.48 18.55 7.54
C TYR A 142 -1.87 17.56 8.54
N ASN A 143 -2.34 17.56 9.79
CA ASN A 143 -1.85 16.66 10.82
C ASN A 143 -2.11 15.19 10.46
N THR A 144 -3.34 14.85 10.05
CA THR A 144 -3.68 13.47 9.64
C THR A 144 -2.84 12.99 8.46
N TYR A 145 -2.57 13.88 7.49
CA TYR A 145 -1.69 13.57 6.37
C TYR A 145 -0.24 13.31 6.81
N CYS A 146 0.30 14.17 7.67
CA CYS A 146 1.65 14.03 8.23
C CYS A 146 1.80 12.78 9.12
N ASP A 147 0.80 12.43 9.91
CA ASP A 147 0.79 11.20 10.72
C ASP A 147 0.88 9.95 9.83
N GLY A 148 0.15 9.92 8.72
CA GLY A 148 0.23 8.85 7.72
C GLY A 148 1.61 8.73 7.08
N LEU A 149 2.23 9.86 6.72
CA LEU A 149 3.59 9.89 6.19
C LEU A 149 4.64 9.44 7.22
N PHE A 150 4.45 9.81 8.49
CA PHE A 150 5.33 9.41 9.57
C PHE A 150 5.24 7.91 9.87
N ALA A 151 4.04 7.33 9.83
CA ALA A 151 3.82 5.90 9.96
C ALA A 151 4.50 5.12 8.81
N LEU A 152 4.41 5.61 7.58
CA LEU A 152 5.09 5.03 6.43
C LEU A 152 6.61 5.08 6.58
N ALA A 153 7.16 6.22 7.00
CA ALA A 153 8.59 6.43 7.18
C ALA A 153 9.22 5.62 8.34
N ASN A 154 8.42 5.22 9.34
CA ASN A 154 8.90 4.54 10.55
C ASN A 154 8.38 3.10 10.74
N SER A 155 7.69 2.55 9.73
CA SER A 155 7.08 1.21 9.76
C SER A 155 8.05 0.05 10.10
N GLY A 156 9.36 0.24 9.96
CA GLY A 156 10.39 -0.74 10.34
C GLY A 156 10.71 -0.84 11.85
N LYS A 157 10.16 0.03 12.72
CA LYS A 157 10.44 0.02 14.17
C LYS A 157 9.30 -0.54 15.05
N MET A 158 8.19 -0.99 14.45
CA MET A 158 6.97 -1.35 15.19
C MET A 158 6.83 -2.84 15.57
N GLU A 159 7.84 -3.68 15.34
CA GLU A 159 7.83 -5.07 15.87
C GLU A 159 8.88 -5.23 16.98
N LYS A 160 8.42 -5.16 18.24
CA LYS A 160 9.04 -5.84 19.37
C LYS A 160 8.08 -6.90 19.87
#